data_AF-A0AAX2M9N2-F1
#
_entry.id   AF-A0AAX2M9N2-F1
#
_cell.length_a   1.000
_cell.length_b   1.000
_cell.length_c   1.000
_cell.angle_alpha   90.00
_cell.angle_beta   90.00
_cell.angle_gamma   90.00
#
_symmetry.space_group_name_H-M   'P 1'
#
loop_
_entity.id
_entity.type
_entity.pdbx_description
1 polymer ?
#
loop_
_entity_poly.entity_id
_entity_poly.type
_entity_poly.pdbx_seq_one_letter_code
_entity_poly.pdbx_strand_id
1 'polypeptide(L)'
;MCNSAARKAVAEYQKIYLQQLVDLPVQLRNFIEKSQALPQTRPNELILPEVLERVGGVSPEQAQYDDWRERQALTPSKLQLHAERMETIWKGQPRFIILMPVAPEQIREAIKSASAMTRQLYKNWQLICVADFDAPGGVFHSSDVLGWLRIDHASDPQQLTQAYAAVIGALPCDWIAVLRPGTELAEHALLSVADYASQQPAYQAIYCDSDTLGPGEECFLPVFRPDFNLDLLRGYNYVGQSAWFRRESLQQVGAFAAAAGADVLDALLRIHDQYGAMAIGHVADVLTGC
;
A
#
# COMPACT_ATOMS: atom_id res chain seq x y z
N MET A 1 -29.62 -8.96 20.04
CA MET A 1 -29.73 -9.72 18.77
C MET A 1 -28.56 -9.47 17.79
N CYS A 2 -27.41 -8.94 18.23
CA CYS A 2 -26.30 -8.53 17.34
C CYS A 2 -25.25 -9.65 17.03
N ASN A 3 -25.32 -10.80 17.71
CA ASN A 3 -24.22 -11.79 17.72
C ASN A 3 -24.31 -12.87 16.62
N SER A 4 -25.40 -12.94 15.84
CA SER A 4 -25.59 -13.99 14.82
C SER A 4 -25.04 -13.61 13.44
N ALA A 5 -25.03 -12.32 13.09
CA ALA A 5 -24.54 -11.85 11.79
C ALA A 5 -23.00 -11.90 11.71
N ALA A 6 -22.31 -11.45 12.76
CA ALA A 6 -20.85 -11.49 12.83
C ALA A 6 -20.29 -12.92 12.79
N ARG A 7 -20.94 -13.87 13.49
CA ARG A 7 -20.54 -15.29 13.46
C ARG A 7 -20.71 -15.94 12.11
N LYS A 8 -21.70 -15.50 11.32
CA LYS A 8 -21.99 -16.06 10.00
C LYS A 8 -20.93 -15.63 8.97
N ALA A 9 -20.48 -14.38 9.04
CA ALA A 9 -19.40 -13.87 8.18
C ALA A 9 -18.06 -14.58 8.47
N VAL A 10 -17.70 -14.77 9.74
CA VAL A 10 -16.44 -15.43 10.14
C VAL A 10 -16.35 -16.87 9.62
N ALA A 11 -17.46 -17.62 9.66
CA ALA A 11 -17.50 -18.99 9.17
C ALA A 11 -17.36 -19.09 7.63
N GLU A 12 -17.82 -18.08 6.90
CA GLU A 12 -17.73 -18.02 5.44
C GLU A 12 -16.29 -17.76 4.98
N TYR A 13 -15.56 -16.86 5.67
CA TYR A 13 -14.14 -16.62 5.43
C TYR A 13 -13.25 -17.83 5.73
N GLN A 14 -13.53 -18.58 6.81
CA GLN A 14 -12.80 -19.81 7.14
C GLN A 14 -12.92 -20.89 6.05
N LYS A 15 -14.08 -20.99 5.40
CA LYS A 15 -14.32 -22.01 4.38
C LYS A 15 -13.55 -21.72 3.09
N ILE A 16 -13.43 -20.44 2.72
CA ILE A 16 -12.67 -19.99 1.55
C ILE A 16 -11.17 -20.23 1.75
N TYR A 17 -10.65 -19.92 2.94
CA TYR A 17 -9.25 -20.15 3.33
C TYR A 17 -8.83 -21.61 3.20
N LEU A 18 -9.67 -22.55 3.67
CA LEU A 18 -9.38 -23.98 3.62
C LEU A 18 -9.43 -24.58 2.21
N GLN A 19 -10.21 -23.97 1.31
CA GLN A 19 -10.39 -24.47 -0.06
C GLN A 19 -9.21 -24.08 -0.98
N GLN A 20 -8.42 -23.06 -0.63
CA GLN A 20 -7.24 -22.61 -1.39
C GLN A 20 -5.99 -23.48 -1.17
N LEU A 21 -5.96 -24.31 -0.13
CA LEU A 21 -4.79 -25.12 0.26
C LEU A 21 -4.57 -26.39 -0.58
N VAL A 22 -5.49 -26.78 -1.47
CA VAL A 22 -5.51 -28.15 -2.04
C VAL A 22 -5.07 -28.24 -3.52
N ASP A 23 -5.25 -27.20 -4.35
CA ASP A 23 -5.07 -27.33 -5.81
C ASP A 23 -3.76 -26.77 -6.40
N LEU A 24 -3.04 -25.88 -5.69
CA LEU A 24 -1.85 -25.17 -6.19
C LEU A 24 -0.55 -26.02 -6.27
N PRO A 25 -0.26 -26.98 -5.36
CA PRO A 25 1.01 -27.70 -5.34
C PRO A 25 1.24 -28.64 -6.55
N VAL A 26 0.16 -29.06 -7.21
CA VAL A 26 0.22 -29.98 -8.37
C VAL A 26 0.58 -29.23 -9.66
N GLN A 27 0.13 -27.98 -9.81
CA GLN A 27 0.42 -27.17 -10.99
C GLN A 27 1.86 -26.64 -10.99
N LEU A 28 2.40 -26.29 -9.82
CA LEU A 28 3.80 -25.83 -9.68
C LEU A 28 4.82 -26.89 -10.10
N ARG A 29 4.57 -28.17 -9.80
CA ARG A 29 5.49 -29.26 -10.09
C ARG A 29 5.65 -29.49 -11.59
N ASN A 30 4.55 -29.40 -12.33
CA ASN A 30 4.53 -29.52 -13.79
C ASN A 30 5.19 -28.34 -14.52
N PHE A 31 5.26 -27.17 -13.89
CA PHE A 31 5.94 -25.99 -14.45
C PHE A 31 7.46 -26.13 -14.34
N ILE A 32 7.96 -26.52 -13.17
CA ILE A 32 9.40 -26.67 -12.87
C ILE A 32 10.08 -27.64 -13.85
N GLU A 33 9.48 -28.82 -14.08
CA GLU A 33 10.01 -29.85 -15.01
C GLU A 33 10.13 -29.36 -16.46
N LYS A 34 9.26 -28.45 -16.91
CA LYS A 34 9.29 -27.91 -18.28
C LYS A 34 10.32 -26.78 -18.46
N SER A 35 10.56 -25.98 -17.43
CA SER A 35 11.52 -24.86 -17.47
C SER A 35 12.99 -25.29 -17.51
N GLN A 36 13.33 -26.47 -16.97
CA GLN A 36 14.72 -26.95 -16.89
C GLN A 36 15.24 -27.62 -18.19
N ALA A 37 14.41 -27.76 -19.23
CA ALA A 37 14.75 -28.45 -20.47
C ALA A 37 15.24 -27.54 -21.62
N LEU A 38 15.42 -26.23 -21.39
CA LEU A 38 15.87 -25.29 -22.44
C LEU A 38 17.41 -25.19 -22.49
N PRO A 39 18.04 -25.16 -23.68
CA PRO A 39 19.49 -25.15 -23.79
C PRO A 39 20.04 -23.76 -23.43
N GLN A 40 20.91 -23.71 -22.42
CA GLN A 40 21.61 -22.48 -22.04
C GLN A 40 22.76 -22.19 -23.00
N THR A 41 22.70 -21.06 -23.70
CA THR A 41 23.87 -20.48 -24.37
C THR A 41 24.81 -19.89 -23.32
N ARG A 42 26.12 -20.09 -23.49
CA ARG A 42 27.14 -19.74 -22.48
C ARG A 42 27.10 -18.23 -22.17
N PRO A 43 26.88 -17.81 -20.90
CA PRO A 43 27.08 -16.44 -20.48
C PRO A 43 28.58 -16.11 -20.36
N ASN A 44 28.94 -14.84 -20.58
CA ASN A 44 30.31 -14.34 -20.33
C ASN A 44 30.73 -14.63 -18.88
N GLU A 45 31.96 -15.10 -18.70
CA GLU A 45 32.47 -15.52 -17.39
C GLU A 45 32.86 -14.28 -16.56
N LEU A 46 32.08 -14.00 -15.52
CA LEU A 46 32.32 -12.95 -14.54
C LEU A 46 32.93 -13.60 -13.30
N ILE A 47 34.25 -13.47 -13.12
CA ILE A 47 34.93 -14.00 -11.92
C ILE A 47 34.72 -13.00 -10.78
N LEU A 48 33.75 -13.31 -9.92
CA LEU A 48 33.55 -12.63 -8.64
C LEU A 48 34.43 -13.31 -7.57
N PRO A 49 34.95 -12.58 -6.57
CA PRO A 49 35.54 -13.22 -5.39
C PRO A 49 34.47 -14.12 -4.74
N GLU A 50 34.89 -15.27 -4.22
CA GLU A 50 34.06 -16.16 -3.41
C GLU A 50 33.51 -15.36 -2.22
N VAL A 51 32.30 -14.82 -2.39
CA VAL A 51 31.51 -14.35 -1.27
C VAL A 51 31.10 -15.63 -0.55
N LEU A 52 31.63 -15.80 0.68
CA LEU A 52 31.24 -16.88 1.59
C LEU A 52 29.75 -17.17 1.40
N GLU A 53 29.43 -18.38 0.93
CA GLU A 53 28.05 -18.83 0.81
C GLU A 53 27.37 -18.55 2.15
N ARG A 54 26.33 -17.71 2.13
CA ARG A 54 25.46 -17.52 3.28
C ARG A 54 24.92 -18.90 3.63
N VAL A 55 25.39 -19.45 4.74
CA VAL A 55 24.91 -20.71 5.31
C VAL A 55 23.39 -20.66 5.32
N GLY A 56 22.75 -21.58 4.60
CA GLY A 56 21.31 -21.64 4.36
C GLY A 56 20.50 -21.87 5.63
N GLY A 57 20.26 -20.80 6.37
CA GLY A 57 19.32 -20.72 7.48
C GLY A 57 18.66 -19.35 7.51
N VAL A 58 17.43 -19.29 8.02
CA VAL A 58 16.78 -18.01 8.34
C VAL A 58 17.68 -17.28 9.32
N SER A 59 18.10 -16.05 8.98
CA SER A 59 18.94 -15.28 9.89
C SER A 59 18.19 -15.06 11.22
N PRO A 60 18.89 -14.94 12.37
CA PRO A 60 18.23 -14.66 13.64
C PRO A 60 17.33 -13.40 13.59
N GLU A 61 17.72 -12.40 12.79
CA GLU A 61 16.95 -11.18 12.56
C GLU A 61 15.67 -11.46 11.77
N GLN A 62 15.75 -12.27 10.70
CA GLN A 62 14.58 -12.68 9.93
C GLN A 62 13.61 -13.51 10.78
N ALA A 63 14.09 -14.44 11.60
CA ALA A 63 13.24 -15.22 12.49
C ALA A 63 12.52 -14.35 13.54
N GLN A 64 13.23 -13.35 14.11
CA GLN A 64 12.61 -12.36 15.00
C GLN A 64 11.56 -11.51 14.29
N TYR A 65 11.81 -11.17 13.03
CA TYR A 65 10.87 -10.42 12.22
C TYR A 65 9.62 -11.25 11.88
N ASP A 66 9.79 -12.53 11.52
CA ASP A 66 8.69 -13.45 11.26
C ASP A 66 7.82 -13.62 12.53
N ASP A 67 8.44 -13.80 13.70
CA ASP A 67 7.75 -13.80 15.00
C ASP A 67 6.98 -12.49 15.26
N TRP A 68 7.57 -11.35 14.91
CA TRP A 68 6.89 -10.06 15.01
C TRP A 68 5.68 -9.98 14.07
N ARG A 69 5.81 -10.43 12.82
CA ARG A 69 4.72 -10.46 11.83
C ARG A 69 3.58 -11.34 12.28
N GLU A 70 3.85 -12.51 12.83
CA GLU A 70 2.82 -13.40 13.39
C GLU A 70 2.05 -12.74 14.54
N ARG A 71 2.74 -11.98 15.40
CA ARG A 71 2.10 -11.20 16.47
C ARG A 71 1.33 -9.99 15.94
N GLN A 72 1.78 -9.40 14.83
CA GLN A 72 1.08 -8.30 14.19
C GLN A 72 -0.10 -8.73 13.34
N ALA A 73 -0.14 -9.98 12.88
CA ALA A 73 -1.24 -10.53 12.11
C ALA A 73 -2.61 -10.21 12.74
N LEU A 74 -3.60 -10.01 11.87
CA LEU A 74 -4.97 -9.73 12.26
C LEU A 74 -5.55 -10.96 12.96
N THR A 75 -5.62 -10.88 14.29
CA THR A 75 -6.36 -11.88 15.08
C THR A 75 -7.83 -11.51 15.15
N PRO A 76 -8.74 -12.47 15.39
CA PRO A 76 -10.15 -12.19 15.63
C PRO A 76 -10.37 -11.13 16.72
N SER A 77 -9.53 -11.10 17.76
CA SER A 77 -9.58 -10.12 18.83
C SER A 77 -9.22 -8.70 18.35
N LYS A 78 -8.21 -8.55 17.49
CA LYS A 78 -7.87 -7.24 16.88
C LYS A 78 -8.99 -6.75 15.96
N LEU A 79 -9.56 -7.65 15.16
CA LEU A 79 -10.71 -7.32 14.30
C LEU A 79 -11.93 -6.89 15.13
N GLN A 80 -12.20 -7.59 16.24
CA GLN A 80 -13.27 -7.20 17.15
C GLN A 80 -13.01 -5.81 17.75
N LEU A 81 -11.78 -5.51 18.17
CA LEU A 81 -11.42 -4.18 18.68
C LEU A 81 -11.65 -3.09 17.62
N HIS A 82 -11.25 -3.32 16.37
CA HIS A 82 -11.54 -2.39 15.27
C HIS A 82 -13.05 -2.19 15.09
N ALA A 83 -13.84 -3.27 15.08
CA ALA A 83 -15.29 -3.17 14.97
C ALA A 83 -15.92 -2.38 16.12
N GLU A 84 -15.50 -2.62 17.36
CA GLU A 84 -15.96 -1.88 18.54
C GLU A 84 -15.60 -0.39 18.43
N ARG A 85 -14.38 -0.04 17.98
CA ARG A 85 -13.98 1.35 17.76
C ARG A 85 -14.74 2.02 16.63
N MET A 86 -15.03 1.29 15.55
CA MET A 86 -15.86 1.77 14.45
C MET A 86 -17.27 2.15 14.92
N GLU A 87 -17.82 1.43 15.89
CA GLU A 87 -19.15 1.72 16.45
C GLU A 87 -19.13 2.84 17.52
N THR A 88 -18.04 2.94 18.30
CA THR A 88 -18.00 3.78 19.51
C THR A 88 -17.21 5.07 19.37
N ILE A 89 -16.15 5.09 18.56
CA ILE A 89 -15.21 6.21 18.42
C ILE A 89 -15.42 6.94 17.10
N TRP A 90 -15.65 6.20 16.02
CA TRP A 90 -15.69 6.78 14.68
C TRP A 90 -16.93 7.66 14.51
N LYS A 91 -16.70 8.92 14.15
CA LYS A 91 -17.79 9.89 13.86
C LYS A 91 -18.36 9.76 12.45
N GLY A 92 -17.68 8.99 11.62
CA GLY A 92 -18.00 8.74 10.21
C GLY A 92 -17.06 7.69 9.65
N GLN A 93 -17.28 7.31 8.41
CA GLN A 93 -16.44 6.35 7.71
C GLN A 93 -15.53 7.11 6.73
N PRO A 94 -14.23 7.27 7.04
CA PRO A 94 -13.32 8.01 6.16
C PRO A 94 -13.27 7.40 4.77
N ARG A 95 -13.36 8.22 3.72
CA ARG A 95 -13.21 7.76 2.35
C ARG A 95 -11.80 8.03 1.84
N PHE A 96 -11.21 7.01 1.23
CA PHE A 96 -9.87 7.09 0.65
C PHE A 96 -9.91 7.23 -0.86
N ILE A 97 -9.03 8.08 -1.41
CA ILE A 97 -8.66 8.06 -2.82
C ILE A 97 -7.16 7.74 -2.92
N ILE A 98 -6.83 6.71 -3.68
CA ILE A 98 -5.46 6.32 -3.97
C ILE A 98 -5.18 6.71 -5.41
N LEU A 99 -4.17 7.54 -5.62
CA LEU A 99 -3.67 7.93 -6.93
C LEU A 99 -2.51 7.01 -7.31
N MET A 100 -2.51 6.49 -8.54
CA MET A 100 -1.43 5.63 -9.03
C MET A 100 -0.96 6.11 -10.40
N PRO A 101 0.24 6.71 -10.53
CA PRO A 101 0.82 6.98 -11.83
C PRO A 101 1.25 5.66 -12.48
N VAL A 102 0.82 5.39 -13.71
CA VAL A 102 1.10 4.13 -14.42
C VAL A 102 1.79 4.43 -15.75
N ALA A 103 3.01 3.91 -15.92
CA ALA A 103 3.68 3.85 -17.21
C ALA A 103 3.27 2.58 -18.00
N PRO A 104 3.35 2.57 -19.34
CA PRO A 104 2.98 1.41 -20.17
C PRO A 104 3.68 0.10 -19.76
N GLU A 105 4.95 0.17 -19.37
CA GLU A 105 5.75 -0.97 -18.92
C GLU A 105 5.37 -1.47 -17.51
N GLN A 106 4.65 -0.67 -16.73
CA GLN A 106 4.25 -0.95 -15.35
C GLN A 106 2.80 -1.46 -15.21
N ILE A 107 2.12 -1.74 -16.33
CA ILE A 107 0.71 -2.18 -16.31
C ILE A 107 0.53 -3.45 -15.49
N ARG A 108 1.47 -4.39 -15.56
CA ARG A 108 1.39 -5.65 -14.82
C ARG A 108 1.44 -5.40 -13.31
N GLU A 109 2.33 -4.51 -12.89
CA GLU A 109 2.56 -4.07 -11.53
C GLU A 109 1.33 -3.30 -11.01
N ALA A 110 0.73 -2.43 -11.83
CA ALA A 110 -0.51 -1.74 -11.49
C ALA A 110 -1.68 -2.71 -11.29
N ILE A 111 -1.80 -3.75 -12.12
CA ILE A 111 -2.82 -4.80 -11.96
C ILE A 111 -2.60 -5.57 -10.65
N LYS A 112 -1.36 -5.87 -10.28
CA LYS A 112 -1.05 -6.52 -8.99
C LYS A 112 -1.51 -5.65 -7.81
N SER A 113 -1.14 -4.37 -7.80
CA SER A 113 -1.60 -3.43 -6.78
C SER A 113 -3.12 -3.31 -6.72
N ALA A 114 -3.79 -3.16 -7.87
CA ALA A 114 -5.25 -3.10 -7.95
C ALA A 114 -5.90 -4.39 -7.41
N SER A 115 -5.30 -5.54 -7.72
CA SER A 115 -5.75 -6.84 -7.20
C SER A 115 -5.59 -6.93 -5.68
N ALA A 116 -4.47 -6.46 -5.14
CA ALA A 116 -4.24 -6.38 -3.69
C ALA A 116 -5.27 -5.47 -3.00
N MET A 117 -5.65 -4.36 -3.63
CA MET A 117 -6.69 -3.47 -3.10
C MET A 117 -8.04 -4.17 -2.92
N THR A 118 -8.39 -5.15 -3.77
CA THR A 118 -9.66 -5.89 -3.62
C THR A 118 -9.74 -6.69 -2.32
N ARG A 119 -8.58 -7.07 -1.75
CA ARG A 119 -8.47 -7.80 -0.48
C ARG A 119 -8.61 -6.91 0.76
N GLN A 120 -8.62 -5.58 0.60
CA GLN A 120 -8.75 -4.65 1.71
C GLN A 120 -10.03 -4.92 2.51
N LEU A 121 -9.91 -5.03 3.83
CA LEU A 121 -11.04 -5.25 4.74
C LEU A 121 -11.95 -4.03 4.82
N TYR A 122 -11.37 -2.84 4.68
CA TYR A 122 -12.11 -1.58 4.59
C TYR A 122 -12.53 -1.30 3.15
N LYS A 123 -13.79 -0.91 2.91
CA LYS A 123 -14.39 -0.83 1.56
C LYS A 123 -14.65 0.58 1.04
N ASN A 124 -14.48 1.63 1.84
CA ASN A 124 -14.74 3.01 1.42
C ASN A 124 -13.47 3.63 0.79
N TRP A 125 -13.08 3.12 -0.36
CA TRP A 125 -11.91 3.59 -1.10
C TRP A 125 -12.13 3.57 -2.62
N GLN A 126 -11.36 4.38 -3.33
CA GLN A 126 -11.25 4.36 -4.78
C GLN A 126 -9.78 4.42 -5.20
N LEU A 127 -9.40 3.67 -6.23
CA LEU A 127 -8.07 3.70 -6.84
C LEU A 127 -8.19 4.32 -8.23
N ILE A 128 -7.40 5.36 -8.49
CA ILE A 128 -7.42 6.10 -9.76
C ILE A 128 -6.04 6.00 -10.38
N CYS A 129 -5.98 5.25 -11.48
CA CYS A 129 -4.78 5.15 -12.29
C CYS A 129 -4.68 6.40 -13.18
N VAL A 130 -3.51 7.04 -13.20
CA VAL A 130 -3.21 8.19 -14.05
C VAL A 130 -2.15 7.77 -15.06
N ALA A 131 -2.46 7.87 -16.35
CA ALA A 131 -1.62 7.34 -17.42
C ALA A 131 -1.74 8.17 -18.70
N ASP A 132 -0.77 8.08 -19.58
CA ASP A 132 -0.77 8.72 -20.91
C ASP A 132 -1.27 7.83 -22.05
N PHE A 133 -1.83 6.67 -21.71
CA PHE A 133 -2.41 5.71 -22.63
C PHE A 133 -3.83 5.31 -22.22
N ASP A 134 -4.53 4.64 -23.13
CA ASP A 134 -5.90 4.18 -22.91
C ASP A 134 -5.97 3.05 -21.89
N ALA A 135 -7.07 3.00 -21.13
CA ALA A 135 -7.29 1.95 -20.14
C ALA A 135 -7.19 0.56 -20.81
N PRO A 136 -6.42 -0.39 -20.23
CA PRO A 136 -6.13 -1.67 -20.88
C PRO A 136 -7.33 -2.65 -20.91
N GLY A 137 -8.52 -2.24 -20.43
CA GLY A 137 -9.72 -3.07 -20.47
C GLY A 137 -10.96 -2.42 -19.85
N GLY A 138 -12.11 -3.07 -20.06
CA GLY A 138 -13.43 -2.58 -19.62
C GLY A 138 -13.63 -2.50 -18.10
N VAL A 139 -12.77 -3.14 -17.31
CA VAL A 139 -12.89 -3.20 -15.83
C VAL A 139 -12.84 -1.80 -15.20
N PHE A 140 -12.06 -0.88 -15.75
CA PHE A 140 -12.00 0.51 -15.29
C PHE A 140 -13.24 1.34 -15.68
N HIS A 141 -14.10 0.81 -16.56
CA HIS A 141 -15.34 1.45 -16.98
C HIS A 141 -16.58 0.89 -16.27
N SER A 142 -16.46 -0.27 -15.62
CA SER A 142 -17.58 -0.97 -14.96
C SER A 142 -17.43 -1.09 -13.45
N SER A 143 -16.35 -0.57 -12.87
CA SER A 143 -16.08 -0.60 -11.43
C SER A 143 -16.43 0.73 -10.75
N ASP A 144 -17.05 0.67 -9.59
CA ASP A 144 -17.33 1.85 -8.75
C ASP A 144 -16.10 2.31 -7.96
N VAL A 145 -15.07 1.45 -7.86
CA VAL A 145 -13.87 1.68 -7.04
C VAL A 145 -12.60 1.87 -7.86
N LEU A 146 -12.59 1.51 -9.14
CA LEU A 146 -11.45 1.71 -10.04
C LEU A 146 -11.76 2.82 -11.05
N GLY A 147 -10.86 3.80 -11.15
CA GLY A 147 -10.91 4.87 -12.14
C GLY A 147 -9.65 4.89 -13.01
N TRP A 148 -9.80 5.43 -14.22
CA TRP A 148 -8.69 5.70 -15.14
C TRP A 148 -8.76 7.13 -15.62
N LEU A 149 -7.70 7.89 -15.40
CA LEU A 149 -7.53 9.27 -15.87
C LEU A 149 -6.43 9.30 -16.91
N ARG A 150 -6.82 9.51 -18.17
CA ARG A 150 -5.87 9.70 -19.26
C ARG A 150 -5.39 11.15 -19.29
N ILE A 151 -4.09 11.34 -19.37
CA ILE A 151 -3.40 12.62 -19.61
C ILE A 151 -2.55 12.53 -20.88
N ASP A 152 -1.94 13.63 -21.31
CA ASP A 152 -1.13 13.63 -22.53
C ASP A 152 0.28 13.07 -22.27
N HIS A 153 0.90 13.46 -21.15
CA HIS A 153 2.26 13.04 -20.78
C HIS A 153 2.36 12.74 -19.27
N ALA A 154 2.40 11.45 -18.90
CA ALA A 154 2.49 11.04 -17.50
C ALA A 154 3.88 11.21 -16.89
N SER A 155 4.91 11.31 -17.74
CA SER A 155 6.28 11.62 -17.35
C SER A 155 6.51 13.11 -17.08
N ASP A 156 5.58 13.99 -17.45
CA ASP A 156 5.64 15.42 -17.12
C ASP A 156 5.09 15.64 -15.70
N PRO A 157 5.94 16.03 -14.71
CA PRO A 157 5.51 16.24 -13.34
C PRO A 157 4.44 17.33 -13.21
N GLN A 158 4.39 18.30 -14.12
CA GLN A 158 3.40 19.37 -14.08
C GLN A 158 2.02 18.86 -14.50
N GLN A 159 1.93 18.08 -15.57
CA GLN A 159 0.66 17.46 -15.98
C GLN A 159 0.17 16.44 -14.94
N LEU A 160 1.08 15.64 -14.39
CA LEU A 160 0.73 14.64 -13.39
C LEU A 160 0.14 15.29 -12.13
N THR A 161 0.76 16.36 -11.63
CA THR A 161 0.27 17.08 -10.45
C THR A 161 -1.01 17.86 -10.71
N GLN A 162 -1.21 18.39 -11.92
CA GLN A 162 -2.50 18.97 -12.34
C GLN A 162 -3.61 17.91 -12.35
N ALA A 163 -3.31 16.71 -12.85
CA ALA A 163 -4.24 15.58 -12.84
C ALA A 163 -4.61 15.18 -11.40
N TYR A 164 -3.62 15.09 -10.51
CA TYR A 164 -3.87 14.85 -9.09
C TYR A 164 -4.74 15.96 -8.48
N ALA A 165 -4.41 17.23 -8.69
CA ALA A 165 -5.21 18.34 -8.18
C ALA A 165 -6.66 18.33 -8.70
N ALA A 166 -6.87 17.95 -9.97
CA ALA A 166 -8.21 17.80 -10.55
C ALA A 166 -9.01 16.70 -9.84
N VAL A 167 -8.42 15.53 -9.61
CA VAL A 167 -9.04 14.43 -8.85
C VAL A 167 -9.36 14.85 -7.43
N ILE A 168 -8.39 15.46 -6.74
CA ILE A 168 -8.51 15.95 -5.37
C ILE A 168 -9.61 17.03 -5.29
N GLY A 169 -9.79 17.86 -6.30
CA GLY A 169 -10.85 18.86 -6.36
C GLY A 169 -12.24 18.26 -6.59
N ALA A 170 -12.33 17.33 -7.54
CA ALA A 170 -13.61 16.85 -8.08
C ALA A 170 -14.25 15.72 -7.26
N LEU A 171 -13.46 14.81 -6.68
CA LEU A 171 -14.01 13.60 -6.07
C LEU A 171 -14.12 13.72 -4.54
N PRO A 172 -15.30 13.44 -3.96
CA PRO A 172 -15.47 13.48 -2.51
C PRO A 172 -14.62 12.41 -1.84
N CYS A 173 -13.71 12.81 -0.97
CA CYS A 173 -12.90 11.93 -0.13
C CYS A 173 -12.41 12.66 1.12
N ASP A 174 -11.97 11.91 2.13
CA ASP A 174 -11.39 12.44 3.36
C ASP A 174 -9.85 12.34 3.35
N TRP A 175 -9.33 11.27 2.74
CA TRP A 175 -7.89 10.95 2.73
C TRP A 175 -7.40 10.59 1.33
N ILE A 176 -6.17 11.00 1.02
CA ILE A 176 -5.52 10.78 -0.26
C ILE A 176 -4.12 10.19 -0.04
N ALA A 177 -3.74 9.23 -0.88
CA ALA A 177 -2.36 8.74 -0.97
C ALA A 177 -1.93 8.57 -2.42
N VAL A 178 -0.62 8.50 -2.64
CA VAL A 178 -0.02 8.14 -3.93
C VAL A 178 0.64 6.77 -3.76
N LEU A 179 0.29 5.83 -4.63
CA LEU A 179 0.79 4.45 -4.59
C LEU A 179 1.58 4.16 -5.87
N ARG A 180 2.77 3.55 -5.74
CA ARG A 180 3.52 3.09 -6.92
C ARG A 180 2.89 1.81 -7.48
N PRO A 181 2.86 1.65 -8.81
CA PRO A 181 2.57 0.35 -9.41
C PRO A 181 3.45 -0.74 -8.79
N GLY A 182 2.84 -1.86 -8.42
CA GLY A 182 3.51 -3.02 -7.82
C GLY A 182 3.64 -2.94 -6.30
N THR A 183 3.24 -1.84 -5.67
CA THR A 183 3.12 -1.79 -4.21
C THR A 183 1.86 -2.53 -3.78
N GLU A 184 1.99 -3.47 -2.87
CA GLU A 184 0.87 -4.13 -2.20
C GLU A 184 0.64 -3.45 -0.83
N LEU A 185 -0.63 -3.38 -0.43
CA LEU A 185 -1.01 -2.94 0.91
C LEU A 185 -1.46 -4.16 1.70
N ALA A 186 -1.06 -4.21 2.97
CA ALA A 186 -1.58 -5.21 3.90
C ALA A 186 -3.11 -5.14 3.95
N GLU A 187 -3.80 -6.27 4.11
CA GLU A 187 -5.27 -6.36 3.98
C GLU A 187 -6.04 -5.43 4.95
N HIS A 188 -5.44 -5.08 6.09
CA HIS A 188 -5.97 -4.13 7.07
C HIS A 188 -5.45 -2.70 6.93
N ALA A 189 -4.60 -2.39 5.95
CA ALA A 189 -3.95 -1.08 5.84
C ALA A 189 -4.93 0.09 5.94
N LEU A 190 -5.98 0.08 5.10
CA LEU A 190 -6.99 1.14 5.11
C LEU A 190 -7.82 1.17 6.40
N LEU A 191 -8.10 0.01 7.00
CA LEU A 191 -8.81 -0.08 8.27
C LEU A 191 -7.98 0.54 9.40
N SER A 192 -6.69 0.23 9.45
CA SER A 192 -5.75 0.79 10.42
C SER A 192 -5.62 2.30 10.28
N VAL A 193 -5.40 2.80 9.06
CA VAL A 193 -5.29 4.25 8.80
C VAL A 193 -6.59 4.97 9.20
N ALA A 194 -7.75 4.40 8.86
CA ALA A 194 -9.05 4.96 9.24
C ALA A 194 -9.27 4.97 10.76
N ASP A 195 -8.84 3.92 11.47
CA ASP A 195 -8.94 3.84 12.94
C ASP A 195 -8.05 4.89 13.62
N TYR A 196 -6.83 5.08 13.13
CA TYR A 196 -5.92 6.11 13.63
C TYR A 196 -6.45 7.52 13.34
N ALA A 197 -6.92 7.77 12.12
CA ALA A 197 -7.54 9.04 11.74
C ALA A 197 -8.76 9.38 12.59
N SER A 198 -9.55 8.37 12.97
CA SER A 198 -10.77 8.56 13.78
C SER A 198 -10.44 8.83 15.25
N GLN A 199 -9.42 8.17 15.79
CA GLN A 199 -8.95 8.39 17.17
C GLN A 199 -8.21 9.72 17.34
N GLN A 200 -7.54 10.20 16.28
CA GLN A 200 -6.75 11.43 16.30
C GLN A 200 -7.23 12.41 15.22
N PRO A 201 -8.35 13.12 15.45
CA PRO A 201 -8.90 14.07 14.46
C PRO A 201 -7.96 15.22 14.11
N ALA A 202 -6.93 15.49 14.93
CA ALA A 202 -5.94 16.53 14.69
C ALA A 202 -4.94 16.17 13.57
N TYR A 203 -4.81 14.88 13.23
CA TYR A 203 -3.89 14.45 12.17
C TYR A 203 -4.36 14.93 10.80
N GLN A 204 -3.41 15.51 10.06
CA GLN A 204 -3.53 16.00 8.70
C GLN A 204 -2.70 15.16 7.73
N ALA A 205 -1.71 14.43 8.23
CA ALA A 205 -1.04 13.35 7.50
C ALA A 205 -0.80 12.16 8.44
N ILE A 206 -0.78 10.96 7.88
CA ILE A 206 -0.48 9.72 8.59
C ILE A 206 0.48 8.92 7.71
N TYR A 207 1.57 8.41 8.27
CA TYR A 207 2.41 7.43 7.58
C TYR A 207 2.56 6.15 8.37
N CYS A 208 3.03 5.10 7.72
CA CYS A 208 3.19 3.78 8.32
C CYS A 208 4.55 3.15 8.00
N ASP A 209 4.83 2.04 8.67
CA ASP A 209 5.96 1.19 8.32
C ASP A 209 5.72 0.48 6.98
N SER A 210 6.80 -0.03 6.40
CA SER A 210 6.77 -0.67 5.09
C SER A 210 7.69 -1.87 5.08
N ASP A 211 7.50 -2.74 4.11
CA ASP A 211 8.42 -3.85 3.80
C ASP A 211 8.72 -3.84 2.30
N THR A 212 9.54 -4.80 1.88
CA THR A 212 9.82 -5.10 0.49
C THR A 212 9.35 -6.51 0.19
N LEU A 213 8.45 -6.63 -0.79
CA LEU A 213 8.00 -7.92 -1.29
C LEU A 213 9.08 -8.54 -2.18
N GLY A 214 9.55 -9.73 -1.81
CA GLY A 214 10.55 -10.48 -2.56
C GLY A 214 9.96 -11.24 -3.76
N PRO A 215 10.82 -11.82 -4.62
CA PRO A 215 10.39 -12.59 -5.79
C PRO A 215 9.49 -13.80 -5.48
N GLY A 216 9.50 -14.28 -4.23
CA GLY A 216 8.67 -15.40 -3.75
C GLY A 216 7.42 -14.97 -2.97
N GLU A 217 7.01 -13.70 -3.04
CA GLU A 217 5.90 -13.14 -2.24
C GLU A 217 6.17 -13.12 -0.73
N GLU A 218 7.42 -13.31 -0.31
CA GLU A 218 7.86 -13.18 1.07
C GLU A 218 8.37 -11.76 1.33
N CYS A 219 7.90 -11.13 2.40
CA CYS A 219 8.33 -9.81 2.84
C CYS A 219 9.61 -9.98 3.71
N PHE A 220 10.71 -9.30 3.34
CA PHE A 220 12.06 -9.67 3.79
C PHE A 220 12.98 -8.49 4.16
N LEU A 221 12.51 -7.25 4.04
CA LEU A 221 13.28 -6.05 4.36
C LEU A 221 12.38 -4.99 5.00
N PRO A 222 11.99 -5.19 6.28
CA PRO A 222 11.14 -4.26 6.99
C PRO A 222 11.86 -2.93 7.21
N VAL A 223 11.12 -1.85 7.00
CA VAL A 223 11.51 -0.48 7.30
C VAL A 223 10.58 0.04 8.40
N PHE A 224 11.02 -0.18 9.64
CA PHE A 224 10.40 0.42 10.83
C PHE A 224 10.85 1.87 10.96
N ARG A 225 9.90 2.79 11.02
CA ARG A 225 10.11 4.23 11.06
C ARG A 225 9.94 4.74 12.49
N PRO A 226 10.66 5.80 12.87
CA PRO A 226 10.39 6.48 14.13
C PRO A 226 9.07 7.26 14.05
N ASP A 227 8.62 7.76 15.19
CA ASP A 227 7.64 8.86 15.22
C ASP A 227 8.17 10.10 14.49
N PHE A 228 7.26 11.01 14.12
CA PHE A 228 7.57 12.09 13.20
C PHE A 228 8.76 12.93 13.66
N ASN A 229 9.81 12.98 12.83
CA ASN A 229 11.02 13.74 13.09
C ASN A 229 11.36 14.61 11.88
N LEU A 230 11.18 15.92 12.04
CA LEU A 230 11.41 16.91 10.99
C LEU A 230 12.87 16.95 10.53
N ASP A 231 13.82 16.88 11.47
CA ASP A 231 15.25 16.96 11.16
C ASP A 231 15.67 15.75 10.33
N LEU A 232 15.17 14.57 10.68
CA LEU A 232 15.38 13.35 9.89
C LEU A 232 14.74 13.47 8.51
N LEU A 233 13.50 13.95 8.42
CA LEU A 233 12.78 14.11 7.14
C LEU A 233 13.51 15.06 6.17
N ARG A 234 14.09 16.14 6.70
CA ARG A 234 14.89 17.11 5.91
C ARG A 234 16.21 16.54 5.42
N GLY A 235 16.82 15.62 6.17
CA GLY A 235 18.07 14.96 5.79
C GLY A 235 17.86 13.74 4.89
N TYR A 236 16.74 13.04 5.05
CA TYR A 236 16.46 11.79 4.35
C TYR A 236 14.94 11.56 4.28
N ASN A 237 14.42 11.25 3.08
CA ASN A 237 13.01 10.91 2.88
C ASN A 237 12.69 9.51 3.44
N TYR A 238 12.68 9.39 4.77
CA TYR A 238 12.44 8.12 5.45
C TYR A 238 10.98 7.68 5.35
N VAL A 239 10.04 8.60 5.10
CA VAL A 239 8.62 8.27 4.94
C VAL A 239 8.36 7.61 3.57
N GLY A 240 9.01 8.08 2.51
CA GLY A 240 8.84 7.53 1.17
C GLY A 240 7.44 7.83 0.60
N GLN A 241 6.72 6.80 0.16
CA GLN A 241 5.33 6.92 -0.35
C GLN A 241 4.29 6.32 0.59
N SER A 242 4.67 5.96 1.81
CA SER A 242 3.79 5.32 2.79
C SER A 242 2.91 6.31 3.56
N ALA A 243 2.52 7.44 2.94
CA ALA A 243 1.82 8.54 3.58
C ALA A 243 0.42 8.78 2.99
N TRP A 244 -0.51 9.08 3.89
CA TRP A 244 -1.90 9.43 3.66
C TRP A 244 -2.13 10.85 4.14
N PHE A 245 -2.80 11.67 3.35
CA PHE A 245 -3.04 13.08 3.64
C PHE A 245 -4.53 13.37 3.75
N ARG A 246 -4.93 14.14 4.75
CA ARG A 246 -6.30 14.65 4.80
C ARG A 246 -6.53 15.59 3.62
N ARG A 247 -7.61 15.35 2.86
CA ARG A 247 -7.92 16.06 1.61
C ARG A 247 -7.90 17.57 1.79
N GLU A 248 -8.65 18.10 2.75
CA GLU A 248 -8.76 19.54 2.98
C GLU A 248 -7.40 20.19 3.27
N SER A 249 -6.61 19.54 4.11
CA SER A 249 -5.29 20.02 4.50
C SER A 249 -4.30 19.99 3.34
N LEU A 250 -4.33 18.92 2.54
CA LEU A 250 -3.55 18.79 1.32
C LEU A 250 -3.93 19.88 0.29
N GLN A 251 -5.23 20.17 0.12
CA GLN A 251 -5.69 21.26 -0.75
C GLN A 251 -5.21 22.62 -0.26
N GLN A 252 -5.32 22.89 1.05
CA GLN A 252 -4.94 24.16 1.65
C GLN A 252 -3.45 24.47 1.48
N VAL A 253 -2.59 23.47 1.49
CA VAL A 253 -1.15 23.66 1.27
C VAL A 253 -0.75 23.69 -0.21
N GLY A 254 -1.70 23.50 -1.14
CA GLY A 254 -1.46 23.56 -2.60
C GLY A 254 -1.32 22.21 -3.30
N ALA A 255 -1.94 21.14 -2.77
CA ALA A 255 -1.89 19.77 -3.31
C ALA A 255 -0.45 19.21 -3.40
N PHE A 256 -0.15 18.39 -4.42
CA PHE A 256 1.21 17.88 -4.65
C PHE A 256 2.01 18.82 -5.55
N ALA A 257 3.26 19.10 -5.20
CA ALA A 257 4.16 19.88 -6.05
C ALA A 257 4.72 19.03 -7.19
N ALA A 258 5.06 19.69 -8.30
CA ALA A 258 5.68 19.08 -9.48
C ALA A 258 7.16 18.72 -9.21
N ALA A 259 7.39 17.87 -8.20
CA ALA A 259 8.69 17.41 -7.74
C ALA A 259 8.79 15.91 -7.98
N ALA A 260 9.33 15.52 -9.14
CA ALA A 260 9.42 14.10 -9.55
C ALA A 260 10.11 13.26 -8.46
N GLY A 261 9.35 12.32 -7.86
CA GLY A 261 9.84 11.43 -6.81
C GLY A 261 9.92 12.05 -5.39
N ALA A 262 9.60 13.33 -5.23
CA ALA A 262 9.62 14.05 -3.95
C ALA A 262 8.30 14.77 -3.63
N ASP A 263 7.25 14.51 -4.40
CA ASP A 263 5.89 15.03 -4.24
C ASP A 263 5.30 14.77 -2.85
N VAL A 264 5.45 13.55 -2.34
CA VAL A 264 4.99 13.17 -0.98
C VAL A 264 5.82 13.85 0.10
N LEU A 265 7.15 13.92 -0.07
CA LEU A 265 8.06 14.59 0.86
C LEU A 265 7.73 16.08 0.98
N ASP A 266 7.59 16.74 -0.16
CA ASP A 266 7.26 18.16 -0.24
C ASP A 266 5.88 18.45 0.38
N ALA A 267 4.87 17.62 0.11
CA ALA A 267 3.56 17.74 0.75
C ALA A 267 3.65 17.59 2.28
N LEU A 268 4.42 16.62 2.80
CA LEU A 268 4.62 16.46 4.24
C LEU A 268 5.29 17.68 4.88
N LEU A 269 6.31 18.25 4.23
CA LEU A 269 6.98 19.45 4.73
C LEU A 269 6.02 20.64 4.77
N ARG A 270 5.20 20.85 3.73
CA ARG A 270 4.21 21.93 3.72
C ARG A 270 3.08 21.71 4.74
N ILE A 271 2.63 20.47 4.94
CA ILE A 271 1.67 20.13 6.01
C ILE A 271 2.28 20.42 7.38
N HIS A 272 3.53 20.02 7.60
CA HIS A 272 4.24 20.35 8.82
C HIS A 272 4.32 21.86 9.06
N ASP A 273 4.70 22.64 8.04
CA ASP A 273 4.86 24.09 8.18
C ASP A 273 3.53 24.81 8.48
N GLN A 274 2.42 24.28 7.97
CA GLN A 274 1.09 24.85 8.18
C GLN A 274 0.42 24.41 9.50
N TYR A 275 0.60 23.15 9.92
CA TYR A 275 -0.17 22.55 11.02
C TYR A 275 0.69 22.08 12.21
N GLY A 276 2.01 22.07 12.06
CA GLY A 276 2.98 21.64 13.07
C GLY A 276 3.18 20.12 13.13
N ALA A 277 4.21 19.69 13.87
CA ALA A 277 4.59 18.28 13.99
C ALA A 277 3.47 17.37 14.55
N MET A 278 2.62 17.89 15.43
CA MET A 278 1.53 17.11 16.03
C MET A 278 0.36 16.82 15.08
N ALA A 279 0.39 17.39 13.89
CA ALA A 279 -0.53 17.07 12.81
C ALA A 279 -0.11 15.84 12.00
N ILE A 280 1.07 15.26 12.24
CA ILE A 280 1.58 14.12 11.47
C ILE A 280 1.69 12.90 12.37
N GLY A 281 0.82 11.92 12.11
CA GLY A 281 0.77 10.67 12.85
C GLY A 281 1.63 9.56 12.22
N HIS A 282 2.08 8.65 13.06
CA HIS A 282 2.77 7.43 12.67
C HIS A 282 1.96 6.21 13.10
N VAL A 283 1.72 5.28 12.17
CA VAL A 283 1.17 3.95 12.44
C VAL A 283 2.33 2.98 12.46
N ALA A 284 2.73 2.54 13.67
CA ALA A 284 3.81 1.57 13.88
C ALA A 284 3.36 0.13 13.52
N ASP A 285 3.01 -0.06 12.25
CA ASP A 285 2.64 -1.33 11.64
C ASP A 285 3.04 -1.32 10.17
N VAL A 286 3.42 -2.49 9.65
CA VAL A 286 3.85 -2.68 8.26
C VAL A 286 2.60 -2.80 7.40
N LEU A 287 2.22 -1.69 6.76
CA LEU A 287 0.99 -1.61 5.97
C LEU A 287 1.22 -1.48 4.46
N THR A 288 2.47 -1.32 4.03
CA THR A 288 2.86 -1.11 2.63
C THR A 288 4.02 -2.02 2.24
N GLY A 289 4.04 -2.49 0.99
CA GLY A 289 5.13 -3.34 0.47
C GLY A 289 5.07 -4.80 0.91
N CYS A 290 3.87 -5.24 1.27
CA CYS A 290 3.44 -6.59 1.60
C CYS A 290 1.96 -6.67 1.15
#